data_AF-A0A2N1M7N2-F1
#
_entry.id   AF-A0A2N1M7N2-F1
#
_cell.length_a   1.000
_cell.length_b   1.000
_cell.length_c   1.000
_cell.angle_alpha   90.00
_cell.angle_beta   90.00
_cell.angle_gamma   90.00
#
_symmetry.space_group_name_H-M   'P 1'
#
loop_
_entity.id
_entity.type
_entity.pdbx_description
1 polymer ?
#
loop_
_entity_poly.entity_id
_entity_poly.type
_entity_poly.pdbx_seq_one_letter_code
_entity_poly.pdbx_strand_id
1 'polypeptide(L)'
;DSMSEGTYIVNVLAPILGYFFNKKKKDWLVSYGETCLKAFATDINSNKKDDERRSSGKKIDTIISMREEDKEISVIEVSGPPTKNDWTHFTGDRMKIMKMLKTLMNQFAKLNPSSDIALIRLYGLQVYCMFLIFFFLYIIVIMHY
;
A
#
# COMPACT_ATOMS: atom_id res chain seq x y z
N ASP A 1 8.51 22.41 -18.02
CA ASP A 1 8.09 21.03 -18.36
C ASP A 1 7.10 20.48 -17.35
N SER A 2 5.98 19.94 -17.83
CA SER A 2 5.06 19.18 -16.97
C SER A 2 5.67 17.81 -16.68
N MET A 3 6.10 17.59 -15.45
CA MET A 3 6.59 16.29 -15.00
C MET A 3 5.43 15.27 -15.02
N SER A 4 5.65 14.07 -15.55
CA SER A 4 4.67 12.98 -15.49
C SER A 4 4.65 12.32 -14.11
N GLU A 5 3.62 11.51 -13.82
CA GLU A 5 3.54 10.70 -12.60
C GLU A 5 4.75 9.77 -12.46
N GLY A 6 5.05 8.98 -13.50
CA GLY A 6 6.20 8.08 -13.51
C GLY A 6 7.52 8.82 -13.28
N THR A 7 7.71 9.98 -13.90
CA THR A 7 8.90 10.80 -13.67
C THR A 7 8.95 11.34 -12.23
N TYR A 8 7.82 11.75 -11.65
CA TYR A 8 7.75 12.13 -10.23
C TYR A 8 8.14 10.96 -9.31
N ILE A 9 7.62 9.76 -9.58
CA ILE A 9 7.92 8.56 -8.79
C ILE A 9 9.44 8.31 -8.78
N VAL A 10 10.07 8.32 -9.95
CA VAL A 10 11.50 8.00 -10.08
C VAL A 10 12.40 9.11 -9.53
N ASN A 11 12.11 10.37 -9.87
CA ASN A 11 13.04 11.47 -9.59
C ASN A 11 12.81 12.14 -8.23
N VAL A 12 11.64 11.95 -7.60
CA VAL A 12 11.29 12.63 -6.34
C VAL A 12 10.91 11.62 -5.26
N LEU A 13 9.88 10.81 -5.49
CA LEU A 13 9.35 9.92 -4.45
C LEU A 13 10.35 8.82 -4.07
N ALA A 14 10.96 8.16 -5.06
CA ALA A 14 11.88 7.06 -4.82
C ALA A 14 13.12 7.50 -4.03
N PRO A 15 13.79 8.65 -4.31
CA PRO A 15 14.84 9.19 -3.46
C PRO A 15 14.40 9.47 -2.02
N ILE A 16 13.21 10.05 -1.81
CA ILE A 16 12.69 10.34 -0.46
C ILE A 16 12.47 9.04 0.32
N LEU A 17 11.76 8.08 -0.26
CA LEU A 17 11.52 6.78 0.37
C LEU A 17 12.84 6.02 0.57
N GLY A 18 13.75 6.10 -0.40
CA GLY A 18 15.10 5.58 -0.30
C GLY A 18 15.83 6.16 0.91
N TYR A 19 15.74 7.47 1.17
CA TYR A 19 16.38 8.07 2.34
C TYR A 19 15.86 7.50 3.68
N PHE A 20 14.54 7.31 3.79
CA PHE A 20 13.92 6.78 5.01
C PHE A 20 14.15 5.27 5.21
N PHE A 21 13.97 4.48 4.15
CA PHE A 21 13.96 3.03 4.24
C PHE A 21 15.32 2.39 3.90
N ASN A 22 16.23 3.09 3.21
CA ASN A 22 17.56 2.52 2.89
C ASN A 22 18.44 2.31 4.12
N LYS A 23 18.28 3.11 5.17
CA LYS A 23 19.03 2.89 6.42
C LYS A 23 18.62 1.58 7.12
N LYS A 24 17.46 1.03 6.74
CA LYS A 24 16.88 -0.21 7.28
C LYS A 24 16.50 -1.20 6.17
N LYS A 25 17.27 -1.30 5.07
CA LYS A 25 16.99 -2.23 3.95
C LYS A 25 16.84 -3.71 4.35
N LYS A 26 17.46 -4.09 5.47
CA LYS A 26 17.35 -5.44 6.04
C LYS A 26 15.95 -5.69 6.58
N ASP A 27 15.29 -4.66 7.08
CA ASP A 27 13.98 -4.76 7.75
C ASP A 27 12.84 -4.44 6.78
N TRP A 28 13.09 -3.58 5.77
CA TRP A 28 12.07 -3.08 4.86
C TRP A 28 12.37 -3.37 3.38
N LEU A 29 11.31 -3.63 2.63
CA LEU A 29 11.31 -3.72 1.17
C LEU A 29 10.38 -2.64 0.61
N VAL A 30 10.90 -1.82 -0.30
CA VAL A 30 10.10 -0.85 -1.05
C VAL A 30 9.98 -1.34 -2.50
N SER A 31 8.76 -1.54 -2.96
CA SER A 31 8.46 -2.03 -4.32
C SER A 31 7.81 -0.91 -5.12
N TYR A 32 8.46 -0.46 -6.19
CA TYR A 32 8.02 0.64 -7.05
C TYR A 32 7.46 0.13 -8.38
N GLY A 33 6.58 0.92 -9.00
CA GLY A 33 6.11 0.75 -10.37
C GLY A 33 4.92 -0.20 -10.48
N GLU A 34 3.70 0.36 -10.59
CA GLU A 34 2.41 -0.34 -10.71
C GLU A 34 2.39 -1.76 -10.11
N THR A 35 2.76 -1.87 -8.85
CA THR A 35 2.89 -3.16 -8.17
C THR A 35 1.54 -3.64 -7.66
N CYS A 36 1.32 -4.95 -7.65
CA CYS A 36 0.08 -5.53 -7.19
C CYS A 36 0.16 -5.93 -5.72
N LEU A 37 -0.84 -5.53 -4.93
CA LEU A 37 -0.93 -5.90 -3.52
C LEU A 37 -1.24 -7.39 -3.36
N LYS A 38 -0.30 -8.14 -2.77
CA LYS A 38 -0.41 -9.58 -2.54
C LYS A 38 -1.61 -9.90 -1.66
N ALA A 39 -1.82 -9.12 -0.60
CA ALA A 39 -2.96 -9.27 0.30
C ALA A 39 -4.30 -9.32 -0.44
N PHE A 40 -4.44 -8.48 -1.47
CA PHE A 40 -5.63 -8.38 -2.28
C PHE A 40 -5.78 -9.56 -3.23
N ALA A 41 -4.67 -10.03 -3.81
CA ALA A 41 -4.67 -11.25 -4.61
C ALA A 41 -5.10 -12.45 -3.76
N THR A 42 -4.55 -12.61 -2.55
CA THR A 42 -4.90 -13.69 -1.62
C THR A 42 -6.38 -13.66 -1.24
N ASP A 43 -6.91 -12.50 -0.86
CA ASP A 43 -8.31 -12.37 -0.43
C ASP A 43 -9.31 -12.65 -1.57
N ILE A 44 -9.01 -12.22 -2.80
CA ILE A 44 -9.86 -12.53 -3.97
C ILE A 44 -9.75 -14.00 -4.36
N ASN A 45 -8.53 -14.54 -4.35
CA ASN A 45 -8.27 -15.87 -4.87
C ASN A 45 -8.60 -16.98 -3.86
N SER A 46 -8.76 -16.68 -2.56
CA SER A 46 -9.09 -17.69 -1.55
C SER A 46 -10.43 -18.38 -1.79
N ASN A 47 -11.36 -17.69 -2.46
CA ASN A 47 -12.68 -18.23 -2.76
C ASN A 47 -12.77 -18.86 -4.17
N LYS A 48 -11.66 -18.87 -4.92
CA LYS A 48 -11.62 -19.39 -6.29
C LYS A 48 -11.24 -20.86 -6.33
N LYS A 49 -11.91 -21.61 -7.21
CA LYS A 49 -11.58 -23.01 -7.52
C LYS A 49 -10.28 -23.10 -8.35
N ASP A 50 -9.77 -24.31 -8.50
CA ASP A 50 -8.48 -24.55 -9.16
C ASP A 50 -8.50 -24.26 -10.67
N ASP A 51 -9.66 -24.42 -11.31
CA ASP A 51 -9.92 -24.13 -12.72
C ASP A 51 -10.17 -22.65 -13.01
N GLU A 52 -10.39 -21.83 -11.98
CA GLU A 52 -10.68 -20.41 -12.14
C GLU A 52 -9.41 -19.56 -12.28
N ARG A 53 -9.43 -18.64 -13.26
CA ARG A 53 -8.33 -17.70 -13.48
C ARG A 53 -8.06 -16.87 -12.23
N ARG A 54 -6.81 -16.91 -11.73
CA ARG A 54 -6.36 -16.12 -10.58
C ARG A 54 -6.25 -14.63 -10.93
N SER A 55 -6.56 -13.77 -9.95
CA SER A 55 -6.35 -12.32 -10.01
C SER A 55 -4.94 -11.98 -9.53
N SER A 56 -4.27 -11.04 -10.18
CA SER A 56 -2.97 -10.52 -9.73
C SER A 56 -3.09 -9.60 -8.51
N GLY A 57 -4.30 -9.19 -8.13
CA GLY A 57 -4.52 -8.19 -7.08
C GLY A 57 -4.72 -6.78 -7.65
N LYS A 58 -4.86 -5.79 -6.76
CA LYS A 58 -5.03 -4.39 -7.15
C LYS A 58 -3.66 -3.71 -7.29
N LYS A 59 -3.42 -3.06 -8.41
CA LYS A 59 -2.20 -2.28 -8.68
C LYS A 59 -2.15 -1.01 -7.84
N ILE A 60 -0.98 -0.56 -7.44
CA ILE A 60 -0.66 0.70 -6.75
C ILE A 60 0.78 1.10 -7.10
N ASP A 61 1.14 2.38 -7.03
CA ASP A 61 2.47 2.83 -7.46
C ASP A 61 3.61 2.31 -6.60
N THR A 62 3.41 2.23 -5.28
CA THR A 62 4.43 1.74 -4.38
C THR A 62 3.84 0.99 -3.18
N ILE A 63 4.49 -0.10 -2.79
CA ILE A 63 4.20 -0.87 -1.58
C ILE A 63 5.44 -0.90 -0.70
N ILE A 64 5.25 -0.73 0.61
CA ILE A 64 6.30 -0.96 1.61
C ILE A 64 5.91 -2.18 2.44
N SER A 65 6.86 -3.10 2.57
CA SER A 65 6.69 -4.35 3.30
C SER A 65 7.80 -4.56 4.33
N MET A 66 7.48 -5.27 5.41
CA MET A 66 8.47 -5.84 6.33
C MET A 66 9.12 -7.04 5.66
N ARG A 67 10.45 -7.04 5.51
CA ARG A 67 11.18 -8.03 4.71
C ARG A 67 11.15 -9.43 5.33
N GLU A 68 11.37 -9.54 6.64
CA GLU A 68 11.43 -10.85 7.31
C GLU A 68 10.09 -11.58 7.29
N GLU A 69 8.99 -10.84 7.41
CA GLU A 69 7.64 -11.40 7.51
C GLU A 69 6.91 -11.43 6.15
N ASP A 70 7.48 -10.85 5.09
CA ASP A 70 6.82 -10.56 3.81
C ASP A 70 5.43 -9.90 3.96
N LYS A 71 5.28 -9.05 4.99
CA LYS A 71 4.01 -8.38 5.31
C LYS A 71 3.96 -6.98 4.74
N GLU A 72 2.98 -6.72 3.88
CA GLU A 72 2.69 -5.41 3.30
C GLU A 72 2.06 -4.50 4.37
N ILE A 73 2.66 -3.33 4.64
CA ILE A 73 2.20 -2.41 5.71
C ILE A 73 1.82 -1.02 5.21
N SER A 74 2.25 -0.66 4.00
CA SER A 74 1.95 0.64 3.41
C SER A 74 1.72 0.55 1.92
N VAL A 75 0.81 1.39 1.44
CA VAL A 75 0.53 1.61 0.03
C VAL A 75 0.62 3.10 -0.28
N ILE A 76 1.18 3.43 -1.44
CA ILE A 76 1.43 4.79 -1.88
C ILE A 76 0.97 4.97 -3.32
N GLU A 77 0.22 6.03 -3.59
CA GLU A 77 -0.24 6.41 -4.92
C GLU A 77 0.12 7.87 -5.23
N VAL A 78 0.54 8.15 -6.46
CA VAL A 78 0.74 9.49 -7.01
C VAL A 78 -0.46 9.84 -7.87
N SER A 79 -1.30 10.75 -7.37
CA SER A 79 -2.56 11.12 -8.00
C SER A 79 -2.39 12.25 -9.00
N GLY A 80 -2.24 11.90 -10.27
CA GLY A 80 -2.11 12.91 -11.31
C GLY A 80 -0.67 13.45 -11.43
N PRO A 81 -0.36 14.12 -12.56
CA PRO A 81 0.86 14.88 -12.69
C PRO A 81 0.98 15.91 -11.55
N PRO A 82 2.16 16.06 -10.93
CA PRO A 82 2.36 16.87 -9.73
C PRO A 82 2.11 18.37 -9.93
N THR A 83 1.98 18.84 -11.17
CA THR A 83 1.69 20.24 -11.52
C THR A 83 0.26 20.46 -12.01
N LYS A 84 -0.63 19.46 -11.90
CA LYS A 84 -2.02 19.55 -12.36
C LYS A 84 -2.97 19.28 -11.21
N ASN A 85 -4.01 20.11 -11.09
CA ASN A 85 -5.12 19.87 -10.19
C ASN A 85 -6.12 18.94 -10.89
N ASP A 86 -6.10 17.66 -10.53
CA ASP A 86 -7.06 16.67 -11.02
C ASP A 86 -7.82 16.04 -9.85
N TRP A 87 -8.98 16.60 -9.56
CA TRP A 87 -9.81 16.16 -8.44
C TRP A 87 -10.40 14.76 -8.61
N THR A 88 -10.63 14.35 -9.86
CA THR A 88 -11.17 13.01 -10.15
C THR A 88 -10.13 11.95 -9.85
N HIS A 89 -8.88 12.15 -10.29
CA HIS A 89 -7.77 11.28 -9.91
C HIS A 89 -7.57 11.27 -8.39
N PHE A 90 -7.53 12.44 -7.76
CA PHE A 90 -7.36 12.56 -6.31
C PHE A 90 -8.37 11.72 -5.51
N THR A 91 -9.66 11.87 -5.81
CA THR A 91 -10.72 11.16 -5.08
C THR A 91 -10.74 9.67 -5.37
N GLY A 92 -10.52 9.27 -6.63
CA GLY A 92 -10.45 7.87 -7.04
C GLY A 92 -9.31 7.12 -6.35
N ASP A 93 -8.13 7.72 -6.31
CA ASP A 93 -6.93 7.15 -5.71
C ASP A 93 -6.98 7.10 -4.19
N ARG A 94 -7.56 8.13 -3.57
CA ARG A 94 -7.85 8.09 -2.13
C ARG A 94 -8.73 6.89 -1.78
N MET A 95 -9.80 6.67 -2.54
CA MET A 95 -10.68 5.51 -2.33
C MET A 95 -9.96 4.19 -2.60
N LYS A 96 -9.05 4.17 -3.59
CA LYS A 96 -8.20 3.02 -3.90
C LYS A 96 -7.29 2.66 -2.73
N ILE A 97 -6.57 3.63 -2.16
CA ILE A 97 -5.74 3.48 -0.96
C ILE A 97 -6.57 2.94 0.20
N MET A 98 -7.72 3.54 0.51
CA MET A 98 -8.56 3.13 1.64
C MET A 98 -9.05 1.68 1.51
N LYS A 99 -9.46 1.25 0.30
CA LYS A 99 -9.85 -0.14 0.04
C LYS A 99 -8.68 -1.11 0.27
N MET A 100 -7.48 -0.73 -0.16
CA MET A 100 -6.28 -1.55 0.01
C MET A 100 -5.84 -1.64 1.47
N LEU A 101 -5.89 -0.54 2.23
CA LEU A 101 -5.65 -0.56 3.67
C LEU A 101 -6.65 -1.44 4.41
N LYS A 102 -7.94 -1.43 4.02
CA LYS A 102 -8.96 -2.31 4.58
C LYS A 102 -8.67 -3.79 4.28
N THR A 103 -8.18 -4.11 3.08
CA THR A 103 -7.77 -5.47 2.74
C THR A 103 -6.58 -5.93 3.57
N LEU A 104 -5.55 -5.09 3.72
CA LEU A 104 -4.41 -5.38 4.59
C LEU A 104 -4.88 -5.63 6.03
N MET A 105 -5.72 -4.76 6.57
CA MET A 105 -6.32 -4.93 7.89
C MET A 105 -6.96 -6.31 8.07
N ASN A 106 -7.83 -6.70 7.13
CA ASN A 106 -8.52 -7.98 7.20
C ASN A 106 -7.54 -9.16 7.13
N GLN A 107 -6.50 -9.04 6.31
CA GLN A 107 -5.48 -10.08 6.21
C GLN A 107 -4.69 -10.22 7.52
N PHE A 108 -4.28 -9.12 8.15
CA PHE A 108 -3.61 -9.15 9.45
C PHE A 108 -4.50 -9.78 10.52
N ALA A 109 -5.79 -9.44 10.56
CA ALA A 109 -6.73 -10.05 11.51
C ALA A 109 -6.91 -11.56 11.26
N LYS A 110 -6.88 -12.02 10.00
CA LYS A 110 -6.97 -13.45 9.65
C LYS A 110 -5.71 -14.25 10.02
N LEU A 111 -4.52 -13.67 9.80
CA LEU A 111 -3.24 -14.36 9.94
C LEU A 111 -2.71 -14.42 11.38
N ASN A 112 -3.24 -13.60 12.28
CA ASN A 112 -2.87 -13.63 13.69
C ASN A 112 -4.12 -14.06 14.48
N PRO A 113 -4.38 -15.37 14.64
CA PRO A 113 -5.51 -15.90 15.40
C PRO A 113 -5.24 -16.03 16.93
N SER A 114 -4.06 -15.66 17.43
CA SER A 114 -3.62 -15.86 18.81
C SER A 114 -3.68 -14.62 19.70
N SER A 115 -3.87 -14.84 21.01
CA SER A 115 -4.29 -13.95 22.09
C SER A 115 -3.37 -12.77 22.49
N ASP A 116 -2.55 -12.24 21.60
CA ASP A 116 -1.77 -11.02 21.83
C ASP A 116 -2.49 -9.78 21.28
N ILE A 117 -2.63 -8.75 22.11
CA ILE A 117 -3.10 -7.43 21.64
C ILE A 117 -1.97 -6.78 20.85
N ALA A 118 -2.02 -6.92 19.54
CA ALA A 118 -1.13 -6.19 18.63
C ALA A 118 -1.83 -4.91 18.14
N LEU A 119 -1.19 -3.76 18.39
CA LEU A 119 -1.55 -2.52 17.71
C LEU A 119 -0.83 -2.48 16.37
N ILE A 120 -1.55 -2.74 15.28
CA ILE A 120 -1.01 -2.65 13.93
C ILE A 120 -1.39 -1.30 13.35
N ARG A 121 -0.39 -0.56 12.88
CA ARG A 121 -0.58 0.70 12.16
C ARG A 121 -0.27 0.49 10.69
N LEU A 122 -1.27 0.70 9.84
CA LEU A 122 -1.14 0.67 8.39
C LEU A 122 -1.10 2.10 7.84
N TYR A 123 -0.36 2.28 6.75
CA TYR A 123 -0.02 3.60 6.23
C TYR A 123 -0.46 3.74 4.77
N GLY A 124 -1.37 4.66 4.49
CA GLY A 124 -1.68 5.08 3.13
C GLY A 124 -1.02 6.41 2.85
N LEU A 125 -0.24 6.53 1.78
CA LEU A 125 0.32 7.81 1.36
C LEU A 125 -0.27 8.17 0.01
N GLN A 126 -0.68 9.42 -0.14
CA GLN A 126 -1.13 9.95 -1.42
C GLN A 126 -0.30 11.18 -1.74
N VAL A 127 0.32 11.19 -2.92
CA VAL A 127 0.96 12.39 -3.45
C VAL A 127 -0.03 13.09 -4.37
N TYR A 128 -0.28 14.38 -4.13
CA TYR A 128 -1.15 15.20 -4.97
C TYR A 128 -0.65 16.63 -5.00
N CYS A 129 -0.43 17.20 -6.19
CA CYS A 129 0.04 18.57 -6.38
C CYS A 129 1.28 18.94 -5.52
N MET A 130 2.31 18.08 -5.49
CA MET A 130 3.50 18.20 -4.64
C MET A 130 3.26 18.08 -3.12
N PHE A 131 2.02 17.87 -2.67
CA PHE A 131 1.71 17.57 -1.28
C PHE A 131 1.76 16.07 -1.03
N LEU A 132 2.31 15.70 0.13
CA LEU A 132 2.25 14.34 0.65
C LEU A 132 1.16 14.26 1.73
N ILE A 133 0.10 13.52 1.45
CA ILE A 133 -1.05 13.33 2.32
C ILE A 133 -0.94 11.97 2.97
N PHE A 134 -1.01 11.94 4.30
CA PHE A 134 -0.89 10.72 5.09
C PHE A 134 -2.26 10.25 5.60
N PHE A 135 -2.54 8.98 5.40
CA PHE A 135 -3.64 8.25 6.01
C PHE A 135 -3.05 7.20 6.94
N PHE A 136 -3.63 7.07 8.13
CA PHE A 136 -3.27 6.02 9.07
C PHE A 136 -4.51 5.25 9.44
N LEU A 137 -4.40 3.92 9.42
CA LEU A 137 -5.43 3.03 9.96
C LEU A 137 -4.81 2.27 11.13
N TYR A 138 -5.42 2.43 12.31
CA TYR A 138 -5.04 1.69 13.50
C TYR A 138 -5.98 0.51 13.66
N ILE A 139 -5.40 -0.63 13.98
CA ILE A 139 -6.15 -1.84 14.31
C ILE A 139 -5.69 -2.28 15.68
N ILE A 140 -6.65 -2.39 16.59
CA ILE A 140 -6.49 -3.19 17.80
C ILE A 140 -7.09 -4.54 17.45
N VAL A 141 -6.25 -5.55 17.28
CA VAL A 141 -6.73 -6.91 17.13
C VAL A 141 -7.04 -7.42 18.54
N ILE A 142 -8.33 -7.45 18.91
CA ILE A 142 -8.79 -8.05 20.16
C ILE A 142 -9.27 -9.46 19.83
N MET A 143 -8.54 -10.44 20.33
CA MET A 143 -8.78 -11.85 20.04
C MET A 143 -9.54 -12.46 21.22
N HIS A 144 -10.76 -12.94 20.96
CA HIS A 144 -11.59 -13.58 21.97
C HIS A 144 -11.37 -15.09 21.96
N TYR A 145 -11.25 -15.66 23.16
CA TYR A 145 -11.31 -17.10 23.43
C TYR A 145 -12.74 -17.62 23.26
#